data_AF-A0A7C3DEH5-F1
#
_entry.id   AF-A0A7C3DEH5-F1
#
_cell.length_a   1.000
_cell.length_b   1.000
_cell.length_c   1.000
_cell.angle_alpha   90.00
_cell.angle_beta   90.00
_cell.angle_gamma   90.00
#
_symmetry.space_group_name_H-M   'P 1'
#
loop_
_entity.id
_entity.type
_entity.pdbx_description
1 polymer ?
#
loop_
_entity_poly.entity_id
_entity_poly.type
_entity_poly.pdbx_seq_one_letter_code
_entity_poly.pdbx_strand_id
1 'polypeptide(L)'
;MPQKLYSPWSHSLQTAIWRREWGRLYALVEAELPAPAALRLSNPPAFTDPHEARFDIEVILLSWALPGFVAYIEALSTWLGKSAFLEPDTPYPWLERWPGDLKQPPAEPPDLWDELLGRLRWPNPDGFVAASLLQLMATARGVVRYHEGLSQ
;
A
#
# COMPACT_ATOMS: atom_id res chain seq x y z
N MET A 1 -21.80 -2.12 29.45
CA MET A 1 -20.60 -2.63 28.74
C MET A 1 -21.10 -3.50 27.60
N PRO A 2 -20.80 -3.23 26.33
CA PRO A 2 -21.26 -4.12 25.28
C PRO A 2 -20.34 -5.34 25.25
N GLN A 3 -20.92 -6.51 25.54
CA GLN A 3 -20.30 -7.80 25.32
C GLN A 3 -19.96 -7.91 23.83
N LYS A 4 -18.67 -7.73 23.48
CA LYS A 4 -18.16 -8.18 22.19
C LYS A 4 -18.30 -9.70 22.20
N LEU A 5 -19.26 -10.16 21.39
CA LEU A 5 -19.55 -11.56 21.12
C LEU A 5 -18.24 -12.28 20.73
N TYR A 6 -17.69 -13.07 21.67
CA TYR A 6 -16.63 -14.03 21.38
C TYR A 6 -17.22 -15.07 20.44
N SER A 7 -16.77 -15.04 19.18
CA SER A 7 -17.14 -16.03 18.16
C SER A 7 -16.75 -17.45 18.62
N PRO A 8 -17.53 -18.51 18.31
CA PRO A 8 -17.35 -19.86 18.87
C PRO A 8 -16.18 -20.67 18.28
N TRP A 9 -15.35 -20.05 17.44
CA TRP A 9 -14.22 -20.73 16.79
C TRP A 9 -13.03 -20.86 17.73
N SER A 10 -12.31 -21.97 17.66
CA SER A 10 -11.01 -22.09 18.35
C SER A 10 -10.06 -20.99 17.89
N HIS A 11 -9.19 -20.51 18.77
CA HIS A 11 -8.19 -19.48 18.46
C HIS A 11 -7.34 -19.86 17.22
N SER A 12 -7.03 -21.14 17.05
CA SER A 12 -6.31 -21.66 15.88
C SER A 12 -7.06 -21.44 14.57
N LEU A 13 -8.38 -21.64 14.57
CA LEU A 13 -9.21 -21.44 13.38
C LEU A 13 -9.41 -19.95 13.09
N GLN A 14 -9.62 -19.12 14.12
CA GLN A 14 -9.68 -17.67 13.95
C GLN A 14 -8.38 -17.14 13.34
N THR A 15 -7.23 -17.63 13.83
CA THR A 15 -5.92 -17.30 13.27
C THR A 15 -5.81 -17.72 11.81
N ALA A 16 -6.21 -18.95 11.47
CA ALA A 16 -6.15 -19.43 10.09
C ALA A 16 -7.00 -18.58 9.12
N ILE A 17 -8.21 -18.20 9.53
CA ILE A 17 -9.09 -17.33 8.73
C ILE A 17 -8.48 -15.93 8.63
N TRP A 18 -8.00 -15.37 9.73
CA TRP A 18 -7.36 -14.06 9.77
C TRP A 18 -6.19 -13.98 8.79
N ARG A 19 -5.31 -14.99 8.80
CA ARG A 19 -4.15 -15.06 7.87
C ARG A 19 -4.61 -15.15 6.42
N ARG A 20 -5.66 -15.93 6.15
CA ARG A 20 -6.24 -16.05 4.81
C ARG A 20 -6.78 -14.71 4.33
N GLU A 21 -7.49 -13.96 5.17
CA GLU A 21 -8.07 -12.67 4.78
C GLU A 21 -7.00 -11.61 4.51
N TRP A 22 -5.99 -11.49 5.39
CA TRP A 22 -4.85 -10.63 5.10
C TRP A 22 -4.10 -11.10 3.84
N GLY A 23 -3.86 -12.40 3.68
CA GLY A 23 -3.23 -12.95 2.47
C GLY A 23 -4.00 -12.64 1.19
N ARG A 24 -5.33 -12.65 1.23
CA ARG A 24 -6.20 -12.23 0.12
C ARG A 24 -6.01 -10.75 -0.22
N LEU A 25 -5.99 -9.87 0.77
CA LEU A 25 -5.72 -8.45 0.55
C LEU A 25 -4.36 -8.24 -0.10
N TYR A 26 -3.30 -8.84 0.44
CA TYR A 26 -1.94 -8.68 -0.10
C TYR A 26 -1.82 -9.23 -1.53
N ALA A 27 -2.48 -10.34 -1.85
CA ALA A 27 -2.54 -10.85 -3.22
C ALA A 27 -3.22 -9.87 -4.19
N LEU A 28 -4.25 -9.13 -3.75
CA LEU A 28 -4.87 -8.07 -4.56
C LEU A 28 -3.91 -6.89 -4.75
N VAL A 29 -3.18 -6.49 -3.71
CA VAL A 29 -2.16 -5.44 -3.81
C VAL A 29 -1.06 -5.83 -4.80
N GLU A 30 -0.57 -7.06 -4.73
CA GLU A 30 0.43 -7.59 -5.66
C GLU A 30 -0.09 -7.63 -7.11
N ALA A 31 -1.36 -7.99 -7.30
CA ALA A 31 -1.98 -8.02 -8.63
C ALA A 31 -2.17 -6.62 -9.24
N GLU A 32 -2.37 -5.58 -8.41
CA GLU A 32 -2.44 -4.19 -8.86
C GLU A 32 -1.06 -3.62 -9.22
N LEU A 33 0.03 -4.16 -8.66
CA LEU A 33 1.38 -3.66 -8.88
C LEU A 33 1.93 -4.08 -10.27
N PRO A 34 2.31 -3.13 -11.13
CA PRO A 34 2.92 -3.45 -12.42
C PRO A 34 4.26 -4.20 -12.24
N ALA A 35 4.47 -5.26 -13.02
CA ALA A 35 5.72 -6.05 -12.97
C ALA A 35 7.02 -5.20 -13.10
N PRO A 36 7.08 -4.16 -13.97
CA PRO A 36 8.26 -3.29 -14.01
C PRO A 36 8.48 -2.48 -12.72
N ALA A 37 7.42 -2.13 -12.00
CA ALA A 37 7.53 -1.47 -10.69
C ALA A 37 8.07 -2.46 -9.65
N ALA A 38 7.51 -3.68 -9.60
CA ALA A 38 7.98 -4.74 -8.71
C ALA A 38 9.48 -5.04 -8.89
N LEU A 39 9.95 -5.09 -10.14
CA LEU A 39 11.36 -5.30 -10.47
C LEU A 39 12.26 -4.17 -9.96
N ARG A 40 11.78 -2.93 -9.96
CA ARG A 40 12.55 -1.80 -9.44
C ARG A 40 12.61 -1.79 -7.92
N LEU A 41 11.51 -2.16 -7.26
CA LEU A 41 11.47 -2.23 -5.80
C LEU A 41 12.40 -3.32 -5.27
N SER A 42 12.60 -4.42 -6.01
CA SER A 42 13.56 -5.46 -5.64
C SER A 42 15.02 -5.08 -5.89
N ASN A 43 15.27 -3.97 -6.60
CA ASN A 43 16.62 -3.47 -6.92
C ASN A 43 16.73 -1.97 -6.54
N PRO A 44 16.66 -1.64 -5.24
CA PRO A 44 16.73 -0.26 -4.80
C PRO A 44 18.08 0.38 -5.17
N PRO A 45 18.11 1.69 -5.49
CA PRO A 45 19.37 2.38 -5.72
C PRO A 45 20.25 2.34 -4.47
N ALA A 46 21.56 2.24 -4.67
CA ALA A 46 22.54 2.29 -3.60
C ALA A 46 22.67 3.73 -3.09
N PHE A 47 21.96 4.05 -2.00
CA PHE A 47 22.13 5.30 -1.29
C PHE A 47 23.31 5.20 -0.34
N THR A 48 24.30 6.07 -0.50
CA THR A 48 25.51 6.13 0.36
C THR A 48 25.28 6.87 1.67
N ASP A 49 24.39 7.87 1.69
CA ASP A 49 23.96 8.61 2.88
C ASP A 49 22.42 8.64 2.96
N PRO A 50 21.81 8.11 4.05
CA PRO A 50 20.36 8.16 4.25
C PRO A 50 19.76 9.58 4.29
N HIS A 51 20.50 10.58 4.75
CA HIS A 51 20.02 11.97 4.78
C HIS A 51 20.00 12.59 3.38
N GLU A 52 21.04 12.35 2.58
CA GLU A 52 21.08 12.76 1.17
C GLU A 52 19.99 12.03 0.37
N ALA A 53 19.80 10.73 0.60
CA ALA A 53 18.74 9.95 -0.05
C ALA A 53 17.35 10.54 0.19
N ARG A 54 17.05 10.94 1.43
CA ARG A 54 15.77 11.56 1.76
C ARG A 54 15.61 12.91 1.03
N PHE A 55 16.64 13.74 1.06
CA PHE A 55 16.62 15.03 0.39
C PHE A 55 16.44 14.87 -1.13
N ASP A 56 17.16 13.94 -1.76
CA ASP A 56 17.06 13.65 -3.19
C ASP A 56 15.66 13.16 -3.58
N ILE A 57 15.06 12.27 -2.77
CA ILE A 57 13.69 11.81 -2.99
C ILE A 57 12.70 12.98 -2.85
N GLU A 58 12.86 13.83 -1.83
CA GLU A 58 12.01 15.02 -1.65
C GLU A 58 12.14 15.99 -2.83
N VAL A 59 13.36 16.23 -3.34
CA VAL A 59 13.60 17.07 -4.51
C VAL A 59 12.94 16.49 -5.77
N ILE A 60 13.08 15.18 -6.01
CA ILE A 60 12.43 14.49 -7.13
C ILE A 60 10.91 14.67 -7.05
N LEU A 61 10.31 14.40 -5.89
CA LEU A 61 8.87 14.55 -5.68
C LEU A 61 8.40 15.99 -5.93
N LEU A 62 9.16 16.99 -5.47
CA LEU A 62 8.85 18.40 -5.67
C LEU A 62 9.05 18.86 -7.12
N SER A 63 9.94 18.20 -7.87
CA SER A 63 10.17 18.50 -9.29
C SER A 63 9.01 18.07 -10.20
N TRP A 64 8.19 17.11 -9.76
CA TRP A 64 7.10 16.58 -10.56
C TRP A 64 5.88 17.49 -10.46
N ALA A 65 5.68 18.33 -11.47
CA ALA A 65 4.53 19.23 -11.57
C ALA A 65 3.23 18.50 -11.97
N LEU A 66 2.85 17.48 -11.20
CA LEU A 66 1.63 16.69 -11.42
C LEU A 66 0.44 17.32 -10.68
N PRO A 67 -0.64 17.71 -11.37
CA PRO A 67 -1.82 18.29 -10.73
C PRO A 67 -2.41 17.37 -9.65
N GLY A 68 -2.66 17.91 -8.46
CA GLY A 68 -3.27 17.14 -7.36
C GLY A 68 -2.38 16.09 -6.71
N PHE A 69 -1.16 15.86 -7.22
CA PHE A 69 -0.24 14.83 -6.74
C PHE A 69 0.14 15.02 -5.27
N VAL A 70 0.65 16.20 -4.89
CA VAL A 70 1.12 16.47 -3.53
C VAL A 70 -0.01 16.25 -2.51
N ALA A 71 -1.18 16.83 -2.75
CA ALA A 71 -2.34 16.68 -1.88
C ALA A 71 -2.80 15.22 -1.77
N TYR A 72 -2.75 14.46 -2.87
CA TYR A 72 -3.10 13.05 -2.86
C TYR A 72 -2.10 12.19 -2.07
N ILE A 73 -0.79 12.40 -2.26
CA ILE A 73 0.24 11.65 -1.53
C ILE A 73 0.20 11.96 -0.03
N GLU A 74 -0.06 13.20 0.36
CA GLU A 74 -0.28 13.57 1.77
C GLU A 74 -1.51 12.88 2.36
N ALA A 75 -2.62 12.85 1.63
CA ALA A 75 -3.84 12.17 2.04
C ALA A 75 -3.62 10.65 2.16
N LEU A 76 -2.89 10.06 1.22
CA LEU A 76 -2.56 8.64 1.19
C LEU A 76 -1.64 8.26 2.35
N SER A 77 -0.60 9.04 2.61
CA SER A 77 0.30 8.87 3.76
C SER A 77 -0.46 8.95 5.09
N THR A 78 -1.36 9.93 5.22
CA THR A 78 -2.23 10.06 6.39
C THR A 78 -3.18 8.87 6.56
N TRP A 79 -3.72 8.35 5.46
CA TRP A 79 -4.58 7.17 5.47
C TRP A 79 -3.83 5.89 5.86
N LEU A 80 -2.62 5.70 5.32
CA LEU A 80 -1.73 4.59 5.68
C LEU A 80 -1.38 4.63 7.17
N GLY A 81 -0.97 5.78 7.71
CA GLY A 81 -0.64 5.92 9.12
C GLY A 81 -1.82 5.69 10.09
N LYS A 82 -3.05 5.88 9.62
CA LYS A 82 -4.28 5.57 10.39
C LYS A 82 -4.73 4.12 10.25
N SER A 83 -4.21 3.40 9.27
CA SER A 83 -4.59 2.04 8.93
C SER A 83 -3.58 1.05 9.53
N ALA A 84 -4.08 0.05 10.26
CA ALA A 84 -3.22 -0.98 10.85
C ALA A 84 -3.06 -2.13 9.86
N PHE A 85 -2.14 -1.99 8.91
CA PHE A 85 -1.75 -3.10 8.02
C PHE A 85 -0.99 -4.16 8.82
N LEU A 86 -1.31 -5.43 8.56
CA LEU A 86 -0.72 -6.55 9.27
C LEU A 86 -0.28 -7.61 8.26
N GLU A 87 0.95 -8.09 8.42
CA GLU A 87 1.50 -9.13 7.57
C GLU A 87 0.77 -10.46 7.81
N PRO A 88 0.35 -11.18 6.75
CA PRO A 88 -0.39 -12.43 6.88
C PRO A 88 0.34 -13.51 7.69
N ASP A 89 1.67 -13.51 7.67
CA ASP A 89 2.54 -14.48 8.32
C ASP A 89 3.07 -14.03 9.68
N THR A 90 2.58 -12.90 10.21
CA THR A 90 3.02 -12.40 11.52
C THR A 90 2.89 -13.47 12.63
N PRO A 91 3.92 -13.61 13.49
CA PRO A 91 3.90 -14.59 14.58
C PRO A 91 2.90 -14.21 15.68
N TYR A 92 2.54 -12.93 15.80
CA TYR A 92 1.64 -12.40 16.82
C TYR A 92 0.43 -11.72 16.16
N PRO A 93 -0.52 -12.50 15.60
CA PRO A 93 -1.67 -11.95 14.89
C PRO A 93 -2.57 -11.16 15.84
N TRP A 94 -2.89 -9.92 15.47
CA TRP A 94 -3.84 -9.10 16.21
C TRP A 94 -5.26 -9.37 15.68
N LEU A 95 -5.90 -10.42 16.23
CA LEU A 95 -7.20 -10.94 15.76
C LEU A 95 -8.37 -9.95 15.88
N GLU A 96 -8.16 -8.77 16.48
CA GLU A 96 -9.14 -7.68 16.53
C GLU A 96 -9.08 -6.76 15.30
N ARG A 97 -8.10 -6.98 14.40
CA ARG A 97 -7.86 -6.15 13.22
C ARG A 97 -8.04 -6.99 11.96
N TRP A 98 -9.13 -6.73 11.24
CA TRP A 98 -9.42 -7.40 9.99
C TRP A 98 -9.20 -6.46 8.81
N PRO A 99 -8.80 -6.97 7.63
CA PRO A 99 -8.66 -6.14 6.43
C PRO A 99 -9.99 -5.50 6.03
N GLY A 100 -11.14 -6.12 6.35
CA GLY A 100 -12.46 -5.53 6.15
C GLY A 100 -12.72 -4.25 6.95
N ASP A 101 -12.01 -4.05 8.06
CA ASP A 101 -12.13 -2.86 8.91
C ASP A 101 -11.28 -1.68 8.41
N LEU A 102 -10.47 -1.87 7.37
CA LEU A 102 -9.67 -0.80 6.78
C LEU A 102 -10.59 0.29 6.25
N LYS A 103 -10.19 1.56 6.45
CA LYS A 103 -10.93 2.70 5.91
C LYS A 103 -10.75 2.75 4.39
N GLN A 104 -11.74 3.30 3.70
CA GLN A 104 -11.57 3.62 2.28
C GLN A 104 -10.39 4.58 2.07
N PRO A 105 -9.52 4.33 1.08
CA PRO A 105 -8.44 5.24 0.74
C PRO A 105 -8.98 6.54 0.11
N PRO A 106 -8.15 7.60 0.05
CA PRO A 106 -8.49 8.79 -0.73
C PRO A 106 -8.69 8.45 -2.22
N ALA A 107 -9.51 9.24 -2.90
CA ALA A 107 -9.75 9.08 -4.33
C ALA A 107 -8.48 9.39 -5.13
N GLU A 108 -8.15 8.50 -6.07
CA GLU A 108 -7.00 8.66 -6.95
C GLU A 108 -7.21 9.81 -7.95
N PRO A 109 -6.24 10.72 -8.13
CA PRO A 109 -6.31 11.72 -9.19
C PRO A 109 -6.35 11.05 -10.57
N PRO A 110 -7.13 11.58 -11.52
CA PRO A 110 -7.11 11.08 -12.89
C PRO A 110 -5.68 11.19 -13.45
N ASP A 111 -5.30 10.21 -14.27
CA ASP A 111 -4.02 10.14 -15.00
C ASP A 111 -2.74 9.93 -14.16
N LEU A 112 -2.79 10.09 -12.82
CA LEU A 112 -1.59 9.96 -11.97
C LEU A 112 -0.91 8.58 -12.11
N TRP A 113 -1.71 7.52 -12.16
CA TRP A 113 -1.18 6.16 -12.34
C TRP A 113 -0.39 6.03 -13.65
N ASP A 114 -0.95 6.49 -14.77
CA ASP A 114 -0.33 6.38 -16.09
C ASP A 114 0.91 7.26 -16.20
N GLU A 115 0.89 8.44 -15.58
CA GLU A 115 2.04 9.33 -15.45
C GLU A 115 3.20 8.64 -14.68
N LEU A 116 2.90 7.92 -13.59
CA LEU A 116 3.91 7.17 -12.83
C LEU A 116 4.42 5.95 -13.61
N LEU A 117 3.54 5.25 -14.34
CA LEU A 117 3.94 4.18 -15.26
C LEU A 117 4.93 4.70 -16.31
N GLY A 118 4.72 5.90 -16.85
CA GLY A 118 5.65 6.55 -17.77
C GLY A 118 7.05 6.75 -17.16
N ARG A 119 7.10 7.14 -15.89
CA ARG A 119 8.33 7.40 -15.12
C ARG A 119 9.06 6.12 -14.68
N LEU A 120 8.42 4.95 -14.75
CA LEU A 120 9.10 3.65 -14.61
C LEU A 120 10.17 3.38 -15.68
N ARG A 121 10.37 4.26 -16.66
CA ARG A 121 11.48 4.17 -17.62
C ARG A 121 12.65 5.08 -17.31
N TRP A 122 12.48 6.00 -16.35
CA TRP A 122 13.49 6.99 -16.00
C TRP A 122 14.63 6.32 -15.21
N PRO A 123 15.86 6.87 -15.26
CA PRO A 123 16.97 6.35 -14.47
C PRO A 123 16.69 6.47 -12.97
N ASN A 124 17.52 5.81 -12.15
CA ASN A 124 17.50 6.04 -10.71
C ASN A 124 18.00 7.47 -10.39
N PRO A 125 17.43 8.15 -9.37
CA PRO A 125 16.45 7.64 -8.41
C PRO A 125 14.99 7.80 -8.84
N ASP A 126 14.67 8.66 -9.82
CA ASP A 126 13.30 8.97 -10.26
C ASP A 126 12.47 7.71 -10.53
N GLY A 127 13.11 6.78 -11.20
CA GLY A 127 12.52 5.53 -11.56
C GLY A 127 12.10 4.64 -10.40
N PHE A 128 12.86 4.68 -9.31
CA PHE A 128 12.58 3.98 -8.07
C PHE A 128 11.51 4.72 -7.25
N VAL A 129 11.54 6.05 -7.24
CA VAL A 129 10.49 6.88 -6.62
C VAL A 129 9.13 6.60 -7.26
N ALA A 130 9.08 6.51 -8.60
CA ALA A 130 7.84 6.18 -9.32
C ALA A 130 7.31 4.78 -8.94
N ALA A 131 8.19 3.78 -8.84
CA ALA A 131 7.82 2.44 -8.40
C ALA A 131 7.30 2.42 -6.96
N SER A 132 7.91 3.20 -6.07
CA SER A 132 7.50 3.32 -4.67
C SER A 132 6.10 3.93 -4.54
N LEU A 133 5.80 4.97 -5.32
CA LEU A 133 4.47 5.58 -5.33
C LEU A 133 3.41 4.64 -5.91
N LEU A 134 3.75 3.90 -6.98
CA LEU A 134 2.87 2.87 -7.53
C LEU A 134 2.57 1.76 -6.51
N GLN A 135 3.52 1.38 -5.65
CA GLN A 135 3.26 0.44 -4.56
C GLN A 135 2.22 0.98 -3.56
N LEU A 136 2.34 2.26 -3.17
CA LEU A 136 1.38 2.89 -2.25
C LEU A 136 -0.02 2.96 -2.87
N MET A 137 -0.10 3.31 -4.16
CA MET A 137 -1.36 3.37 -4.90
C MET A 137 -1.96 1.97 -5.13
N ALA A 138 -1.15 0.97 -5.48
CA ALA A 138 -1.57 -0.42 -5.59
C ALA A 138 -2.14 -0.94 -4.26
N THR A 139 -1.56 -0.50 -3.13
CA THR A 139 -2.08 -0.81 -1.79
C THR A 139 -3.49 -0.24 -1.59
N ALA A 140 -3.71 1.03 -1.96
CA ALA A 140 -5.04 1.64 -1.91
C ALA A 140 -6.04 0.92 -2.81
N ARG A 141 -5.67 0.66 -4.07
CA ARG A 141 -6.53 -0.09 -5.02
C ARG A 141 -6.86 -1.49 -4.51
N GLY A 142 -5.89 -2.21 -3.96
CA GLY A 142 -6.10 -3.54 -3.36
C GLY A 142 -7.11 -3.52 -2.21
N VAL A 143 -7.10 -2.48 -1.37
CA VAL A 143 -8.12 -2.30 -0.31
C VAL A 143 -9.51 -2.07 -0.93
N VAL A 144 -9.62 -1.23 -1.96
CA VAL A 144 -10.89 -1.00 -2.67
C VAL A 144 -11.43 -2.32 -3.25
N ARG A 145 -10.59 -3.08 -3.97
CA ARG A 145 -10.96 -4.38 -4.54
C ARG A 145 -11.37 -5.39 -3.49
N TYR A 146 -10.69 -5.40 -2.35
CA TYR A 146 -11.03 -6.29 -1.25
C TYR A 146 -12.45 -5.98 -0.72
N HIS A 147 -12.78 -4.70 -0.50
CA HIS A 147 -14.14 -4.29 -0.09
C HIS A 147 -15.21 -4.57 -1.14
N GLU A 148 -14.91 -4.38 -2.43
CA GLU A 148 -15.81 -4.75 -3.52
C GLU A 148 -16.14 -6.25 -3.51
N GLY A 149 -15.13 -7.10 -3.28
CA GLY A 149 -15.29 -8.55 -3.18
C GLY A 149 -16.06 -9.03 -1.94
N LEU A 150 -16.12 -8.23 -0.87
CA LEU A 150 -16.96 -8.52 0.31
C LEU A 150 -18.44 -8.22 0.09
N SER A 151 -18.77 -7.40 -0.91
CA SER A 151 -20.15 -6.96 -1.19
C SER A 151 -20.92 -7.91 -2.11
N GLN A 152 -20.27 -8.98 -2.58
CA GLN A 152 -20.81 -10.02 -3.48
C GLN A 152 -21.23 -11.26 -2.68
#